data_AF-A0AAU4VDM8-F1
#
_entry.id   AF-A0AAU4VDM8-F1
#
_cell.length_a   1.000
_cell.length_b   1.000
_cell.length_c   1.000
_cell.angle_alpha   90.00
_cell.angle_beta   90.00
_cell.angle_gamma   90.00
#
_symmetry.space_group_name_H-M   'P 1'
#
loop_
_entity.id
_entity.type
_entity.pdbx_description
1 polymer ?
#
loop_
_entity_poly.entity_id
_entity_poly.type
_entity_poly.pdbx_seq_one_letter_code
_entity_poly.pdbx_strand_id
1 'polypeptide(L)'
;MRPVRSARDDRSGQTAQQTLSLNGVGEHLAGPLADPDDGGVIAAFGALLPEGEYLPLLLRVEPRRVVPGGDGDYFGGEQVGTWGLDQFWGLPEYPHTPYYRTFDTAVDASAHLYEFVVPMVPPTWNDRERVAEYVDLMERGTVPTAVAVSTLDVCEPAIGPGTDHYRHWGLTHFLLDGHHELEAAATAGRPVQLLSLLALGEGLAESGDCARLPDLRAQPRSARSARSARSA
;
A
#
# COMPACT_ATOMS: atom_id res chain seq x y z
N MET A 1 26.89 58.53 35.70
CA MET A 1 27.60 58.13 34.47
C MET A 1 27.41 56.63 34.28
N ARG A 2 27.03 56.20 33.07
CA ARG A 2 26.58 54.85 32.68
C ARG A 2 27.75 53.82 32.55
N PRO A 3 27.48 52.51 32.28
CA PRO A 3 28.14 51.32 32.83
C PRO A 3 29.03 50.54 31.83
N VAL A 4 29.56 49.37 32.23
CA VAL A 4 29.93 48.27 31.30
C VAL A 4 29.48 46.90 31.85
N ARG A 5 28.75 46.16 30.99
CA ARG A 5 28.33 44.75 31.10
C ARG A 5 29.43 43.81 30.58
N SER A 6 29.39 42.52 30.95
CA SER A 6 29.71 41.31 30.11
C SER A 6 30.13 40.15 31.05
N ALA A 7 29.73 38.88 30.92
CA ALA A 7 28.83 38.14 30.04
C ALA A 7 28.30 36.90 30.80
N ARG A 8 27.05 36.53 30.51
CA ARG A 8 26.56 35.16 30.64
C ARG A 8 27.09 34.39 29.43
N ASP A 9 27.54 33.16 29.64
CA ASP A 9 27.69 32.18 28.56
C ASP A 9 26.59 31.14 28.74
N ASP A 10 25.62 31.22 27.83
CA ASP A 10 24.42 30.42 27.71
C ASP A 10 24.73 29.34 26.66
N ARG A 11 24.91 28.09 27.09
CA ARG A 11 24.97 26.96 26.16
C ARG A 11 23.61 26.30 26.09
N SER A 12 22.75 26.90 25.28
CA SER A 12 21.55 26.31 24.73
C SER A 12 21.93 25.12 23.83
N GLY A 13 21.96 23.92 24.39
CA GLY A 13 21.88 22.67 23.64
C GLY A 13 20.43 22.45 23.21
N GLN A 14 19.98 23.17 22.19
CA GLN A 14 18.66 23.00 21.60
C GLN A 14 18.74 21.87 20.58
N THR A 15 18.56 20.62 21.03
CA THR A 15 18.30 19.50 20.14
C THR A 15 16.87 19.64 19.61
N ALA A 16 16.77 19.91 18.32
CA ALA A 16 15.53 20.01 17.55
C ALA A 16 14.82 18.65 17.48
N GLN A 17 14.12 18.28 18.54
CA GLN A 17 12.98 17.38 18.46
C GLN A 17 11.74 18.25 18.43
N GLN A 18 11.50 18.91 17.30
CA GLN A 18 10.16 19.41 17.02
C GLN A 18 9.32 18.17 16.75
N THR A 19 8.57 17.74 17.76
CA THR A 19 7.44 16.83 17.59
C THR A 19 6.53 17.41 16.52
N LEU A 20 6.69 16.93 15.28
CA LEU A 20 5.80 17.30 14.18
C LEU A 20 4.39 16.94 14.62
N SER A 21 3.54 17.96 14.79
CA SER A 21 2.11 17.73 14.97
C SER A 21 1.58 17.04 13.72
N LEU A 22 0.63 16.11 13.86
CA LEU A 22 -0.02 15.43 12.72
C LEU A 22 -0.49 16.39 11.62
N ASN A 23 -0.85 17.63 11.98
CA ASN A 23 -1.23 18.68 11.02
C ASN A 23 -0.09 19.12 10.09
N GLY A 24 1.15 19.12 10.57
CA GLY A 24 2.33 19.46 9.75
C GLY A 24 2.67 18.35 8.75
N VAL A 25 2.42 17.09 9.13
CA VAL A 25 2.61 15.93 8.26
C VAL A 25 1.61 15.96 7.09
N GLY A 26 0.37 16.37 7.34
CA GLY A 26 -0.67 16.46 6.30
C GLY A 26 -0.31 17.40 5.14
N GLU A 27 0.39 18.51 5.40
CA GLU A 27 0.85 19.43 4.34
C GLU A 27 1.90 18.77 3.44
N HIS A 28 2.78 17.94 4.01
CA HIS A 28 3.78 17.19 3.23
C HIS A 28 3.15 16.10 2.36
N LEU A 29 2.05 15.49 2.82
CA LEU A 29 1.33 14.45 2.08
C LEU A 29 0.43 14.99 0.96
N ALA A 30 0.13 16.29 0.95
CA ALA A 30 -0.68 16.92 -0.11
C ALA A 30 -0.03 16.86 -1.49
N GLY A 31 1.29 16.64 -1.55
CA GLY A 31 2.06 16.43 -2.78
C GLY A 31 2.91 15.16 -2.72
N PRO A 32 3.73 14.91 -3.76
CA PRO A 32 4.63 13.77 -3.75
C PRO A 32 5.82 14.05 -2.83
N LEU A 33 6.15 13.08 -1.98
CA LEU A 33 7.40 13.07 -1.22
C LEU A 33 8.59 12.82 -2.16
N ALA A 34 9.69 13.52 -1.90
CA ALA A 34 10.95 13.32 -2.62
C ALA A 34 11.71 12.08 -2.13
N ASP A 35 11.62 11.80 -0.84
CA ASP A 35 12.20 10.63 -0.19
C ASP A 35 11.25 10.11 0.92
N PRO A 36 11.41 8.84 1.36
CA PRO A 36 10.48 8.25 2.33
C PRO A 36 10.39 8.99 3.67
N ASP A 37 11.44 9.68 4.13
CA ASP A 37 11.49 10.38 5.43
C ASP A 37 11.30 11.90 5.30
N ASP A 38 10.94 12.38 4.10
CA ASP A 38 10.67 13.79 3.86
C ASP A 38 9.61 14.31 4.85
N GLY A 39 9.85 15.48 5.43
CA GLY A 39 8.96 16.07 6.44
C GLY A 39 8.80 15.24 7.73
N GLY A 40 9.68 14.27 8.02
CA GLY A 40 9.61 13.44 9.23
C GLY A 40 8.41 12.49 9.27
N VAL A 41 7.87 12.15 8.10
CA VAL A 41 6.67 11.31 7.95
C VAL A 41 6.91 9.92 8.57
N ILE A 42 8.08 9.29 8.37
CA ILE A 42 8.37 7.97 8.95
C ILE A 42 8.38 8.06 10.47
N ALA A 43 9.01 9.08 11.05
CA ALA A 43 9.03 9.24 12.50
C ALA A 43 7.61 9.41 13.08
N ALA A 44 6.74 10.17 12.40
CA ALA A 44 5.37 10.42 12.83
C ALA A 44 4.51 9.14 12.79
N PHE A 45 4.52 8.41 11.68
CA PHE A 45 3.75 7.16 11.56
C PHE A 45 4.37 6.00 12.31
N GLY A 46 5.70 5.90 12.33
CA GLY A 46 6.43 4.85 13.04
C GLY A 46 6.19 4.86 14.55
N ALA A 47 5.97 6.03 15.15
CA ALA A 47 5.60 6.15 16.57
C ALA A 47 4.21 5.57 16.89
N LEU A 48 3.37 5.31 15.89
CA LEU A 48 2.03 4.73 16.03
C LEU A 48 2.02 3.21 15.74
N LEU A 49 3.10 2.67 15.19
CA LEU A 49 3.21 1.26 14.84
C LEU A 49 3.71 0.42 16.02
N PRO A 50 3.35 -0.87 16.05
CA PRO A 50 3.99 -1.83 16.95
C PRO A 50 5.52 -1.84 16.79
N GLU A 51 6.23 -2.27 17.82
CA GLU A 51 7.67 -2.49 17.73
C GLU A 51 7.97 -3.59 16.68
N GLY A 52 8.88 -3.30 15.76
CA GLY A 52 9.24 -4.22 14.69
C GLY A 52 10.20 -3.61 13.66
N GLU A 53 10.63 -4.43 12.71
CA GLU A 53 11.42 -4.00 11.57
C GLU A 53 10.52 -3.68 10.38
N TYR A 54 10.63 -2.45 9.88
CA TYR A 54 9.86 -1.96 8.75
C TYR A 54 10.79 -1.49 7.64
N LEU A 55 10.49 -1.90 6.41
CA LEU A 55 11.12 -1.38 5.19
C LEU A 55 10.22 -0.31 4.56
N PRO A 56 10.63 0.97 4.54
CA PRO A 56 9.90 2.01 3.84
C PRO A 56 10.02 1.83 2.32
N LEU A 57 8.88 1.78 1.64
CA LEU A 57 8.76 1.71 0.18
C LEU A 57 7.97 2.93 -0.29
N LEU A 58 8.56 3.72 -1.20
CA LEU A 58 7.86 4.85 -1.83
C LEU A 58 7.42 4.44 -3.23
N LEU A 59 6.14 4.12 -3.37
CA LEU A 59 5.56 3.51 -4.55
C LEU A 59 4.74 4.54 -5.34
N ARG A 60 4.74 4.44 -6.66
CA ARG A 60 3.74 5.11 -7.51
C ARG A 60 2.73 4.08 -7.96
N VAL A 61 1.45 4.29 -7.62
CA VAL A 61 0.38 3.32 -7.88
C VAL A 61 -0.79 3.98 -8.60
N GLU A 62 -1.43 3.23 -9.49
CA GLU A 62 -2.67 3.62 -10.17
C GLU A 62 -3.79 2.69 -9.67
N PRO A 63 -4.51 3.08 -8.60
CA PRO A 63 -5.46 2.19 -7.94
C PRO A 63 -6.70 1.97 -8.81
N ARG A 64 -7.15 0.72 -8.89
CA ARG A 64 -8.47 0.37 -9.42
C ARG A 64 -9.31 -0.20 -8.29
N ARG A 65 -10.43 0.45 -7.99
CA ARG A 65 -11.39 -0.05 -7.00
C ARG A 65 -12.03 -1.35 -7.49
N VAL A 66 -12.07 -2.35 -6.62
CA VAL A 66 -12.69 -3.65 -6.85
C VAL A 66 -13.78 -3.87 -5.81
N VAL A 67 -14.95 -4.30 -6.28
CA VAL A 67 -16.06 -4.73 -5.42
C VAL A 67 -16.01 -6.25 -5.33
N PRO A 68 -16.11 -6.85 -4.13
CA PRO A 68 -16.07 -8.31 -3.98
C PRO A 68 -17.13 -9.01 -4.85
N GLY A 69 -16.72 -10.04 -5.58
CA GLY A 69 -17.53 -10.75 -6.58
C GLY A 69 -17.68 -10.03 -7.93
N GLY A 70 -17.09 -8.85 -8.09
CA GLY A 70 -17.08 -8.09 -9.35
C GLY A 70 -15.86 -8.38 -10.24
N ASP A 71 -15.77 -7.65 -11.35
CA ASP A 71 -14.67 -7.81 -12.31
C ASP A 71 -13.32 -7.47 -11.69
N GLY A 72 -12.35 -8.38 -11.90
CA GLY A 72 -10.99 -8.23 -11.40
C GLY A 72 -10.81 -8.52 -9.91
N ASP A 73 -11.81 -9.12 -9.27
CA ASP A 73 -11.73 -9.63 -7.91
C ASP A 73 -10.78 -10.82 -7.79
N TYR A 74 -9.68 -10.60 -7.06
CA TYR A 74 -8.68 -11.62 -6.77
C TYR A 74 -9.26 -12.82 -6.04
N PHE A 75 -10.14 -12.58 -5.06
CA PHE A 75 -10.68 -13.64 -4.21
C PHE A 75 -11.66 -14.53 -4.99
N GLY A 76 -12.47 -13.95 -5.87
CA GLY A 76 -13.36 -14.68 -6.78
C GLY A 76 -12.68 -15.28 -8.03
N GLY A 77 -11.53 -14.74 -8.43
CA GLY A 77 -10.85 -15.08 -9.68
C GLY A 77 -9.54 -15.83 -9.45
N GLU A 78 -8.44 -15.10 -9.28
CA GLU A 78 -7.11 -15.69 -9.24
C GLU A 78 -6.92 -16.68 -8.08
N GLN A 79 -7.44 -16.38 -6.89
CA GLN A 79 -7.35 -17.28 -5.74
C GLN A 79 -8.11 -18.59 -5.96
N VAL A 80 -9.35 -18.51 -6.46
CA VAL A 80 -10.15 -19.71 -6.80
C VAL A 80 -9.47 -20.53 -7.90
N GLY A 81 -8.80 -19.87 -8.86
CA GLY A 81 -8.03 -20.57 -9.89
C GLY A 81 -6.94 -21.49 -9.31
N THR A 82 -6.36 -21.14 -8.18
CA THR A 82 -5.19 -21.82 -7.58
C THR A 82 -5.57 -22.73 -6.41
N TRP A 83 -6.48 -22.32 -5.52
CA TRP A 83 -6.91 -23.12 -4.36
C TRP A 83 -8.27 -23.78 -4.54
N GLY A 84 -9.04 -23.41 -5.57
CA GLY A 84 -10.44 -23.83 -5.71
C GLY A 84 -11.38 -23.04 -4.81
N LEU A 85 -12.63 -23.49 -4.74
CA LEU A 85 -13.64 -22.95 -3.83
C LEU A 85 -13.43 -23.53 -2.42
N ASP A 86 -13.91 -22.82 -1.41
CA ASP A 86 -13.99 -23.38 -0.06
C ASP A 86 -14.82 -24.68 -0.09
N GLN A 87 -14.27 -25.76 0.47
CA GLN A 87 -14.88 -27.09 0.37
C GLN A 87 -16.16 -27.23 1.20
N PHE A 88 -16.32 -26.40 2.23
CA PHE A 88 -17.45 -26.48 3.14
C PHE A 88 -18.65 -25.68 2.61
N TRP A 89 -18.40 -24.48 2.09
CA TRP A 89 -19.43 -23.56 1.60
C TRP A 89 -19.65 -23.62 0.08
N GLY A 90 -18.66 -24.11 -0.68
CA GLY A 90 -18.68 -24.09 -2.14
C GLY A 90 -18.64 -22.67 -2.72
N LEU A 91 -18.08 -21.71 -1.97
CA LEU A 91 -17.99 -20.29 -2.34
C LEU A 91 -16.54 -19.82 -2.33
N PRO A 92 -16.20 -18.77 -3.11
CA PRO A 92 -14.93 -18.08 -2.96
C PRO A 92 -14.80 -17.44 -1.58
N GLU A 93 -13.56 -17.15 -1.18
CA GLU A 93 -13.33 -16.22 -0.08
C GLU A 93 -13.96 -14.85 -0.39
N TYR A 94 -14.46 -14.18 0.64
CA TYR A 94 -15.17 -12.92 0.47
C TYR A 94 -14.64 -11.89 1.46
N PRO A 95 -13.91 -10.86 1.00
CA PRO A 95 -13.29 -9.87 1.90
C PRO A 95 -14.29 -8.89 2.53
N HIS A 96 -15.59 -9.00 2.22
CA HIS A 96 -16.70 -8.19 2.77
C HIS A 96 -16.65 -6.67 2.54
N THR A 97 -15.55 -6.13 2.03
CA THR A 97 -15.37 -4.71 1.75
C THR A 97 -14.69 -4.49 0.40
N PRO A 98 -15.03 -3.42 -0.34
CA PRO A 98 -14.24 -3.00 -1.49
C PRO A 98 -12.78 -2.72 -1.12
N TYR A 99 -11.88 -3.09 -2.01
CA TYR A 99 -10.44 -2.86 -1.92
C TYR A 99 -9.92 -2.31 -3.24
N TYR A 100 -8.63 -2.00 -3.33
CA TYR A 100 -8.01 -1.53 -4.55
C TYR A 100 -6.96 -2.51 -5.04
N ARG A 101 -6.89 -2.70 -6.35
CA ARG A 101 -5.75 -3.35 -7.02
C ARG A 101 -4.86 -2.29 -7.64
N THR A 102 -3.55 -2.42 -7.51
CA THR A 102 -2.60 -1.39 -7.94
C THR A 102 -1.58 -1.93 -8.93
N PHE A 103 -0.94 -3.05 -8.61
CA PHE A 103 0.11 -3.65 -9.43
C PHE A 103 0.01 -5.18 -9.41
N ASP A 104 0.49 -5.79 -10.48
CA ASP A 104 0.66 -7.22 -10.58
C ASP A 104 1.71 -7.55 -11.62
N THR A 105 2.55 -8.55 -11.35
CA THR A 105 3.56 -9.00 -12.29
C THR A 105 3.97 -10.45 -12.03
N ALA A 106 4.49 -11.12 -13.06
CA ALA A 106 5.04 -12.46 -12.89
C ALA A 106 6.32 -12.39 -12.03
N VAL A 107 6.43 -13.28 -11.04
CA VAL A 107 7.66 -13.45 -10.26
C VAL A 107 8.59 -14.44 -10.97
N ASP A 108 8.01 -15.53 -11.46
CA ASP A 108 8.64 -16.53 -12.34
C ASP A 108 7.55 -17.36 -13.06
N ALA A 109 7.93 -18.50 -13.66
CA ALA A 109 7.02 -19.37 -14.40
C ALA A 109 5.90 -20.01 -13.55
N SER A 110 6.06 -20.01 -12.22
CA SER A 110 5.19 -20.64 -11.23
C SER A 110 4.74 -19.70 -10.12
N ALA A 111 5.10 -18.42 -10.17
CA ALA A 111 4.77 -17.47 -9.12
C ALA A 111 4.31 -16.13 -9.70
N HIS A 112 3.33 -15.50 -9.04
CA HIS A 112 2.77 -14.21 -9.47
C HIS A 112 2.56 -13.28 -8.28
N LEU A 113 2.93 -12.01 -8.43
CA LEU A 113 2.74 -10.95 -7.44
C LEU A 113 1.42 -10.24 -7.68
N TYR A 114 0.64 -10.11 -6.61
CA TYR A 114 -0.61 -9.37 -6.56
C TYR A 114 -0.51 -8.29 -5.48
N GLU A 115 -0.73 -7.03 -5.86
CA GLU A 115 -0.65 -5.89 -4.96
C GLU A 115 -2.05 -5.32 -4.70
N PHE A 116 -2.37 -5.13 -3.42
CA PHE A 116 -3.67 -4.67 -2.92
C PHE A 116 -3.51 -3.48 -1.98
N VAL A 117 -4.48 -2.57 -1.99
CA VAL A 117 -4.67 -1.60 -0.91
C VAL A 117 -6.03 -1.83 -0.26
N VAL A 118 -6.02 -2.06 1.05
CA VAL A 118 -7.19 -2.34 1.87
C VAL A 118 -7.46 -1.12 2.76
N PRO A 119 -8.57 -0.40 2.55
CA PRO A 119 -8.97 0.70 3.41
C PRO A 119 -9.29 0.22 4.83
N MET A 120 -8.85 0.97 5.84
CA MET A 120 -9.20 0.68 7.24
C MET A 120 -10.64 1.06 7.58
N VAL A 121 -11.26 1.89 6.74
CA VAL A 121 -12.68 2.23 6.80
C VAL A 121 -13.33 2.09 5.41
N PRO A 122 -14.64 1.77 5.34
CA PRO A 122 -15.32 1.66 4.06
C PRO A 122 -15.22 2.96 3.24
N PRO A 123 -15.02 2.90 1.91
CA PRO A 123 -14.96 4.11 1.10
C PRO A 123 -16.22 4.99 1.18
N THR A 124 -17.37 4.42 1.56
CA THR A 124 -18.61 5.19 1.80
C THR A 124 -18.51 6.19 2.95
N TRP A 125 -17.48 6.10 3.78
CA TRP A 125 -17.21 7.04 4.87
C TRP A 125 -16.37 8.24 4.43
N ASN A 126 -15.76 8.21 3.24
CA ASN A 126 -14.97 9.36 2.79
C ASN A 126 -15.92 10.54 2.47
N ASP A 127 -15.43 11.73 2.76
CA ASP A 127 -16.08 12.99 2.45
C ASP A 127 -16.13 13.19 0.93
N ARG A 128 -17.33 13.37 0.38
CA ARG A 128 -17.54 13.49 -1.07
C ARG A 128 -16.97 14.77 -1.64
N GLU A 129 -17.03 15.87 -0.89
CA GLU A 129 -16.47 17.16 -1.33
C GLU A 129 -14.94 17.05 -1.39
N ARG A 130 -14.32 16.46 -0.36
CA ARG A 130 -12.86 16.25 -0.35
C ARG A 130 -12.38 15.31 -1.45
N VAL A 131 -13.12 14.24 -1.76
CA VAL A 131 -12.79 13.38 -2.90
C VAL A 131 -12.84 14.17 -4.21
N ALA A 132 -13.88 14.98 -4.42
CA ALA A 132 -13.99 15.81 -5.63
C ALA A 132 -12.86 16.85 -5.74
N GLU A 133 -12.48 17.50 -4.63
CA GLU A 133 -11.33 18.41 -4.58
C GLU A 133 -10.03 17.72 -5.02
N TYR A 134 -9.79 16.49 -4.58
CA TYR A 134 -8.61 15.73 -5.00
C TYR A 134 -8.67 15.28 -6.46
N VAL A 135 -9.84 14.90 -6.97
CA VAL A 135 -10.01 14.62 -8.40
C VAL A 135 -9.57 15.84 -9.22
N ASP A 136 -10.10 17.02 -8.87
CA ASP A 136 -9.76 18.29 -9.53
C ASP A 136 -8.26 18.61 -9.44
N LEU A 137 -7.63 18.37 -8.28
CA LEU A 137 -6.19 18.58 -8.08
C LEU A 137 -5.34 17.62 -8.93
N MET A 138 -5.74 16.36 -9.04
CA MET A 138 -5.05 15.35 -9.84
C MET A 138 -5.20 15.60 -11.34
N GLU A 139 -6.35 16.11 -11.80
CA GLU A 139 -6.53 16.55 -13.18
C GLU A 139 -5.57 17.69 -13.56
N ARG A 140 -5.19 18.53 -12.58
CA ARG A 140 -4.16 19.58 -12.73
C ARG A 140 -2.72 19.05 -12.60
N GLY A 141 -2.53 17.75 -12.41
CA GLY A 141 -1.21 17.10 -12.36
C GLY A 141 -0.64 16.89 -10.96
N THR A 142 -1.42 17.15 -9.90
CA THR A 142 -1.00 16.84 -8.53
C THR A 142 -0.97 15.33 -8.31
N VAL A 143 0.04 14.84 -7.60
CA VAL A 143 0.15 13.44 -7.20
C VAL A 143 0.28 13.43 -5.68
N PRO A 144 -0.83 13.34 -4.92
CA PRO A 144 -0.76 13.32 -3.47
C PRO A 144 -0.14 12.01 -2.97
N THR A 145 0.18 11.97 -1.69
CA THR A 145 0.79 10.83 -1.03
C THR A 145 -0.16 10.22 -0.01
N ALA A 146 -0.40 8.92 -0.13
CA ALA A 146 -1.08 8.10 0.87
C ALA A 146 -0.06 7.33 1.71
N VAL A 147 -0.46 6.90 2.91
CA VAL A 147 0.42 6.17 3.84
C VAL A 147 -0.24 4.85 4.24
N ALA A 148 0.53 3.76 4.20
CA ALA A 148 0.07 2.43 4.57
C ALA A 148 1.12 1.66 5.38
N VAL A 149 0.65 0.71 6.18
CA VAL A 149 1.46 -0.41 6.69
C VAL A 149 1.19 -1.64 5.85
N SER A 150 2.20 -2.47 5.60
CA SER A 150 2.06 -3.54 4.63
C SER A 150 2.62 -4.86 5.11
N THR A 151 2.05 -5.95 4.61
CA THR A 151 2.58 -7.32 4.76
C THR A 151 2.87 -7.92 3.39
N LEU A 152 3.83 -8.83 3.36
CA LEU A 152 4.06 -9.70 2.21
C LEU A 152 3.76 -11.14 2.62
N ASP A 153 2.83 -11.76 1.91
CA ASP A 153 2.46 -13.15 2.12
C ASP A 153 2.82 -13.98 0.88
N VAL A 154 3.67 -14.99 1.07
CA VAL A 154 4.07 -15.91 -0.01
C VAL A 154 3.42 -17.27 0.26
N CYS A 155 2.33 -17.52 -0.46
CA CYS A 155 1.50 -18.71 -0.25
C CYS A 155 1.54 -19.62 -1.47
N GLU A 156 1.57 -20.93 -1.25
CA GLU A 156 1.40 -21.93 -2.30
C GLU A 156 0.42 -23.02 -1.87
N PRO A 157 -0.31 -23.64 -2.80
CA PRO A 157 -1.20 -24.74 -2.47
C PRO A 157 -0.39 -25.97 -2.02
N ALA A 158 -0.62 -26.44 -0.80
CA ALA A 158 0.00 -27.68 -0.31
C ALA A 158 -0.48 -28.91 -1.12
N ILE A 159 -1.79 -28.98 -1.36
CA ILE A 159 -2.52 -29.92 -2.23
C ILE A 159 -3.85 -29.21 -2.53
N GLY A 160 -4.37 -29.22 -3.76
CA GLY A 160 -5.61 -28.47 -4.03
C GLY A 160 -6.33 -28.86 -5.33
N PRO A 161 -7.66 -28.66 -5.38
CA PRO A 161 -8.48 -28.90 -6.57
C PRO A 161 -8.37 -27.76 -7.62
N GLY A 162 -7.47 -26.80 -7.40
CA GLY A 162 -7.25 -25.67 -8.29
C GLY A 162 -6.86 -26.09 -9.70
N THR A 163 -7.06 -25.19 -10.64
CA THR A 163 -6.68 -25.37 -12.05
C THR A 163 -5.19 -25.17 -12.30
N ASP A 164 -4.49 -24.56 -11.33
CA ASP A 164 -3.05 -24.36 -11.34
C ASP A 164 -2.44 -24.51 -9.93
N HIS A 165 -1.11 -24.47 -9.87
CA HIS A 165 -0.32 -24.53 -8.64
C HIS A 165 0.60 -23.31 -8.51
N TYR A 166 0.09 -22.11 -8.83
CA TYR A 166 0.89 -20.90 -8.67
C TYR A 166 1.17 -20.60 -7.20
N ARG A 167 2.38 -20.14 -6.92
CA ARG A 167 2.71 -19.45 -5.68
C ARG A 167 2.24 -18.00 -5.80
N HIS A 168 1.40 -17.56 -4.88
CA HIS A 168 0.92 -16.19 -4.85
C HIS A 168 1.76 -15.38 -3.88
N TRP A 169 2.28 -14.26 -4.37
CA TRP A 169 2.88 -13.23 -3.55
C TRP A 169 1.81 -12.15 -3.35
N GLY A 170 1.19 -12.12 -2.18
CA GLY A 170 0.23 -11.09 -1.80
C GLY A 170 0.93 -9.95 -1.09
N LEU A 171 1.15 -8.82 -1.78
CA LEU A 171 1.60 -7.58 -1.15
C LEU A 171 0.36 -6.77 -0.78
N THR A 172 0.05 -6.71 0.52
CA THR A 172 -1.17 -6.05 1.01
C THR A 172 -0.80 -4.80 1.79
N HIS A 173 -1.34 -3.67 1.36
CA HIS A 173 -1.18 -2.37 2.00
C HIS A 173 -2.45 -2.01 2.79
N PHE A 174 -2.36 -1.91 4.10
CA PHE A 174 -3.44 -1.44 4.98
C PHE A 174 -3.34 0.08 5.12
N LEU A 175 -4.34 0.79 4.60
CA LEU A 175 -4.31 2.24 4.45
C LEU A 175 -4.46 2.96 5.79
N LEU A 176 -3.39 3.62 6.24
CA LEU A 176 -3.40 4.41 7.47
C LEU A 176 -3.94 5.83 7.22
N ASP A 177 -3.52 6.43 6.11
CA ASP A 177 -3.93 7.77 5.68
C ASP A 177 -3.97 7.86 4.14
N GLY A 178 -4.72 8.82 3.61
CA GLY A 178 -4.88 8.99 2.16
C GLY A 178 -6.15 8.34 1.58
N HIS A 179 -7.21 8.19 2.39
CA HIS A 179 -8.44 7.50 1.98
C HIS A 179 -9.20 8.25 0.87
N HIS A 180 -9.26 9.59 0.94
CA HIS A 180 -9.91 10.42 -0.08
C HIS A 180 -9.09 10.47 -1.35
N GLU A 181 -7.77 10.54 -1.23
CA GLU A 181 -6.77 10.58 -2.28
C GLU A 181 -6.80 9.28 -3.08
N LEU A 182 -6.80 8.13 -2.42
CA LEU A 182 -6.86 6.83 -3.08
C LEU A 182 -8.20 6.63 -3.82
N GLU A 183 -9.31 7.09 -3.24
CA GLU A 183 -10.62 7.07 -3.92
C GLU A 183 -10.67 8.03 -5.12
N ALA A 184 -10.12 9.23 -4.98
CA ALA A 184 -10.03 10.20 -6.06
C ALA A 184 -9.16 9.67 -7.22
N ALA A 185 -8.01 9.09 -6.90
CA ALA A 185 -7.09 8.47 -7.86
C ALA A 185 -7.78 7.35 -8.65
N ALA A 186 -8.53 6.49 -7.96
CA ALA A 186 -9.26 5.41 -8.61
C ALA A 186 -10.43 5.92 -9.48
N THR A 187 -11.10 6.98 -9.05
CA THR A 187 -12.18 7.64 -9.80
C THR A 187 -11.65 8.30 -11.08
N ALA A 188 -10.52 9.00 -10.97
CA ALA A 188 -9.94 9.80 -12.05
C ALA A 188 -9.01 9.00 -12.98
N GLY A 189 -8.68 7.75 -12.64
CA GLY A 189 -7.66 6.96 -13.35
C GLY A 189 -6.29 7.64 -13.29
N ARG A 190 -5.93 8.17 -12.12
CA ARG A 190 -4.70 8.93 -11.89
C ARG A 190 -3.80 8.22 -10.87
N PRO A 191 -2.48 8.44 -10.93
CA PRO A 191 -1.57 7.87 -9.96
C PRO A 191 -1.65 8.62 -8.63
N VAL A 192 -1.39 7.88 -7.55
CA VAL A 192 -1.09 8.39 -6.22
C VAL A 192 0.29 7.87 -5.80
N GLN A 193 1.01 8.62 -4.98
CA GLN A 193 2.19 8.08 -4.32
C GLN A 193 1.75 7.35 -3.05
N LEU A 194 2.36 6.20 -2.75
CA LEU A 194 2.06 5.41 -1.57
C LEU A 194 3.36 5.21 -0.79
N LEU A 195 3.45 5.80 0.39
CA LEU A 195 4.46 5.44 1.37
C LEU A 195 3.98 4.19 2.12
N SER A 196 4.59 3.05 1.81
CA SER A 196 4.29 1.76 2.41
C SER A 196 5.38 1.38 3.40
N LEU A 197 5.02 1.19 4.67
CA LEU A 197 5.90 0.65 5.71
C LEU A 197 5.71 -0.87 5.74
N LEU A 198 6.55 -1.60 4.98
CA LEU A 198 6.48 -3.06 4.91
C LEU A 198 7.05 -3.68 6.18
N ALA A 199 6.22 -4.38 6.95
CA ALA A 199 6.64 -5.12 8.12
C ALA A 199 7.41 -6.38 7.70
N LEU A 200 8.69 -6.48 8.08
CA LEU A 200 9.57 -7.58 7.64
C LEU A 200 9.41 -8.86 8.47
N GLY A 201 8.83 -8.75 9.66
CA GLY A 201 8.52 -9.89 10.54
C GLY A 201 7.06 -10.30 10.53
N GLU A 202 6.20 -9.58 9.80
CA GLU A 202 4.76 -9.81 9.77
C GLU A 202 4.36 -10.26 8.35
N GLY A 203 3.81 -11.46 8.26
CA GLY A 203 3.43 -12.10 6.99
C GLY A 203 4.07 -13.48 6.83
N LEU A 204 3.84 -14.08 5.67
CA LEU A 204 4.33 -15.42 5.33
C LEU A 204 5.56 -15.43 4.42
N ALA A 205 6.11 -14.26 4.10
CA ALA A 205 7.31 -14.12 3.29
C ALA A 205 8.61 -14.26 4.10
N GLU A 206 9.65 -14.81 3.47
CA GLU A 206 10.99 -14.81 4.05
C GLU A 206 11.74 -13.50 3.70
N SER A 207 12.83 -13.22 4.41
CA SER A 207 13.65 -12.02 4.16
C SER A 207 14.17 -11.93 2.72
N GLY A 208 14.48 -13.08 2.11
CA GLY A 208 14.87 -13.18 0.70
C GLY A 208 13.74 -12.80 -0.27
N ASP A 209 12.49 -13.02 0.11
CA ASP A 209 11.34 -12.63 -0.70
C ASP A 209 11.12 -11.11 -0.62
N CYS A 210 11.16 -10.55 0.59
CA CYS A 210 11.08 -9.10 0.81
C CYS A 210 12.17 -8.34 0.04
N ALA A 211 13.40 -8.88 0.01
CA ALA A 211 14.52 -8.28 -0.72
C ALA A 211 14.31 -8.21 -2.24
N ARG A 212 13.43 -9.05 -2.81
CA ARG A 212 13.13 -9.07 -4.26
C ARG A 212 12.05 -8.08 -4.67
N LEU A 213 11.29 -7.52 -3.71
CA LEU A 213 10.17 -6.61 -4.03
C LEU A 213 10.57 -5.38 -4.84
N PRO A 214 11.68 -4.67 -4.56
CA PRO A 214 12.08 -3.51 -5.36
C PRO A 214 12.28 -3.86 -6.84
N ASP A 215 12.97 -4.97 -7.11
CA ASP A 215 13.22 -5.44 -8.47
C ASP A 215 11.93 -5.87 -9.17
N LEU A 216 11.03 -6.59 -8.46
CA LEU A 216 9.70 -6.96 -8.98
C LEU A 216 8.86 -5.71 -9.30
N ARG A 217 8.90 -4.68 -8.45
CA ARG A 217 8.14 -3.44 -8.66
C ARG A 217 8.72 -2.57 -9.79
N ALA A 218 9.99 -2.75 -10.14
CA ALA A 218 10.59 -2.11 -11.31
C ALA A 218 10.19 -2.79 -12.63
N GLN A 219 9.59 -3.98 -12.60
CA GLN A 219 9.14 -4.67 -13.80
C GLN A 219 7.86 -4.03 -14.38
N PRO A 220 7.59 -4.24 -15.68
CA PRO A 220 6.29 -3.91 -16.25
C PRO A 220 5.18 -4.69 -15.54
N ARG A 221 4.03 -4.03 -15.39
CA ARG A 221 2.80 -4.70 -14.95
C ARG A 221 2.42 -5.78 -15.97
N SER A 222 2.09 -6.97 -15.48
CA SER A 222 1.60 -8.07 -16.31
C SER A 222 0.53 -8.87 -15.57
N ALA A 223 -0.66 -8.94 -16.16
CA ALA A 223 -1.72 -9.79 -15.65
C ALA A 223 -1.38 -11.27 -15.80
N ARG A 224 -1.76 -12.10 -14.81
CA ARG A 224 -1.66 -13.55 -14.94
C ARG A 224 -2.54 -13.98 -16.11
N SER A 225 -1.94 -14.60 -17.12
CA SER A 225 -2.70 -15.19 -18.22
C SER A 225 -3.47 -16.40 -17.69
N ALA A 226 -4.80 -16.37 -17.73
CA ALA A 226 -5.60 -17.56 -17.50
C ALA A 226 -5.20 -18.59 -18.58
N ARG A 227 -4.55 -19.70 -18.19
CA ARG A 227 -4.46 -20.84 -19.09
C ARG A 227 -5.88 -21.32 -19.28
N SER A 228 -6.47 -21.01 -20.45
CA SER A 228 -7.70 -21.65 -20.88
C SER A 228 -7.44 -23.16 -20.84
N ALA A 229 -8.13 -23.85 -19.94
CA ALA A 229 -8.15 -25.31 -19.90
C ALA A 229 -8.72 -25.77 -21.25
N ARG A 230 -7.84 -25.99 -22.23
CA ARG A 230 -8.22 -26.73 -23.43
C ARG A 230 -8.36 -28.17 -22.98
N SER A 231 -9.61 -28.58 -22.83
CA SER A 231 -10.03 -29.96 -22.68
C SER A 231 -9.31 -30.83 -23.71
N ALA A 232 -8.57 -31.82 -23.22
CA ALA A 232 -8.16 -32.98 -24.02
C ALA A 232 -9.27 -34.04 -23.95
#